data_AF-A0A2E3HE67-F1
#
_entry.id   AF-A0A2E3HE67-F1
#
_cell.length_a   1.000
_cell.length_b   1.000
_cell.length_c   1.000
_cell.angle_alpha   90.00
_cell.angle_beta   90.00
_cell.angle_gamma   90.00
#
_symmetry.space_group_name_H-M   'P 1'
#
loop_
_entity.id
_entity.type
_entity.pdbx_description
1 polymer ?
#
loop_
_entity_poly.entity_id
_entity_poly.type
_entity_poly.pdbx_seq_one_letter_code
_entity_poly.pdbx_strand_id
1 'polypeptide(L)'
;MPLFAYKALKSGAVTNGEIEAVDRREALRLLDRQGLQPVKVTDTGGVAEKSREVTRKTGKKGKGEPAAGAQAEEEEIPEGPIKLKRAEVVLFTEELSDMLAA
;
A
#
# COMPACT_ATOMS: atom_id res chain seq x y z
N MET A 1 26.61 5.24 10.65
CA MET A 1 25.93 4.85 9.39
C MET A 1 24.51 5.39 9.48
N PRO A 2 23.91 5.93 8.40
CA PRO A 2 22.54 6.42 8.45
C PRO A 2 21.55 5.30 8.78
N LEU A 3 20.50 5.68 9.49
CA LEU A 3 19.45 4.77 9.95
C LEU A 3 18.18 5.07 9.16
N PHE A 4 17.58 4.05 8.58
CA PHE A 4 16.38 4.16 7.76
C PHE A 4 15.21 3.47 8.45
N ALA A 5 14.17 4.22 8.76
CA ALA A 5 12.92 3.64 9.21
C ALA A 5 12.19 3.06 7.99
N TYR A 6 11.68 1.85 8.12
CA TYR A 6 10.97 1.16 7.05
C TYR A 6 9.61 0.66 7.50
N LYS A 7 8.68 0.62 6.54
CA LYS A 7 7.42 -0.11 6.57
C LYS A 7 7.47 -1.11 5.43
N ALA A 8 7.40 -2.39 5.75
CA ALA A 8 7.51 -3.47 4.77
C ALA A 8 6.44 -4.55 5.01
N LEU A 9 6.21 -5.38 4.00
CA LEU A 9 5.34 -6.55 4.09
C LEU A 9 6.18 -7.81 4.27
N LYS A 10 5.78 -8.65 5.23
CA LYS A 10 6.30 -10.00 5.43
C LYS A 10 5.14 -10.98 5.34
N SER A 11 5.08 -11.75 4.25
CA SER A 11 4.02 -12.73 4.01
C SER A 11 2.60 -12.16 4.19
N GLY A 12 2.38 -10.92 3.72
CA GLY A 12 1.10 -10.21 3.81
C GLY A 12 0.86 -9.44 5.12
N ALA A 13 1.72 -9.57 6.13
CA ALA A 13 1.64 -8.78 7.36
C ALA A 13 2.55 -7.54 7.29
N VAL A 14 2.06 -6.39 7.76
CA VAL A 14 2.84 -5.16 7.83
C VAL A 14 3.81 -5.23 9.01
N THR A 15 5.09 -4.99 8.73
CA THR A 15 6.18 -4.92 9.71
C THR A 15 6.89 -3.58 9.60
N ASN A 16 7.12 -2.93 10.74
CA ASN A 16 7.86 -1.68 10.81
C ASN A 16 9.15 -1.91 11.59
N GLY A 17 10.20 -1.21 11.23
CA GLY A 17 11.49 -1.29 11.91
C GLY A 17 12.45 -0.23 11.42
N GLU A 18 13.69 -0.33 11.87
CA GLU A 18 14.78 0.53 11.47
C GLU A 18 15.92 -0.33 10.93
N ILE A 19 16.62 0.17 9.90
CA ILE A 19 17.74 -0.54 9.28
C ILE A 19 18.90 0.42 9.08
N GLU A 20 20.09 0.00 9.50
CA GLU A 20 21.32 0.73 9.23
C GLU A 20 21.82 0.39 7.82
N ALA A 21 22.04 1.40 7.00
CA ALA A 21 22.57 1.24 5.65
C ALA A 21 23.47 2.43 5.30
N VAL A 22 24.23 2.32 4.21
CA VAL A 22 25.07 3.45 3.73
C VAL A 22 24.22 4.48 2.98
N ASP A 23 23.24 4.01 2.20
CA ASP A 23 22.32 4.82 1.43
C ASP A 23 20.94 4.13 1.31
N ARG A 24 19.96 4.83 0.73
CA ARG A 24 18.61 4.28 0.54
C ARG A 24 18.61 3.02 -0.33
N ARG A 25 19.53 2.89 -1.29
CA ARG A 25 19.60 1.73 -2.21
C ARG A 25 20.08 0.49 -1.46
N GLU A 26 21.08 0.62 -0.60
CA GLU A 26 21.53 -0.42 0.30
C GLU A 26 20.45 -0.79 1.31
N ALA A 27 19.71 0.18 1.85
CA ALA A 27 18.59 -0.12 2.75
C ALA A 27 17.53 -1.03 2.08
N LEU A 28 17.17 -0.74 0.83
CA LEU A 28 16.23 -1.58 0.05
C LEU A 28 16.80 -2.98 -0.17
N ARG A 29 18.07 -3.10 -0.58
CA ARG A 29 18.71 -4.41 -0.76
C ARG A 29 18.77 -5.22 0.53
N LEU A 30 19.03 -4.59 1.68
CA LEU A 30 19.04 -5.27 2.96
C LEU A 30 17.64 -5.75 3.36
N LEU A 31 16.59 -4.98 3.07
CA LEU A 31 15.20 -5.42 3.25
C LEU A 31 14.84 -6.59 2.32
N ASP A 32 15.25 -6.55 1.05
CA ASP A 32 15.07 -7.64 0.10
C ASP A 32 15.76 -8.93 0.57
N ARG A 33 16.99 -8.82 1.10
CA ARG A 33 17.72 -9.96 1.70
C ARG A 33 17.02 -10.54 2.93
N GLN A 34 16.24 -9.73 3.65
CA GLN A 34 15.42 -10.17 4.78
C GLN A 34 14.06 -10.75 4.33
N GLY A 35 13.78 -10.78 3.02
CA GLY A 35 12.49 -11.22 2.48
C GLY A 35 11.35 -10.26 2.83
N LEU A 36 11.68 -9.01 3.14
CA LEU A 36 10.72 -7.95 3.44
C LEU A 36 10.47 -7.16 2.16
N GLN A 37 9.21 -7.01 1.75
CA GLN A 37 8.86 -6.16 0.61
C GLN A 37 8.67 -4.71 1.09
N PRO A 38 9.58 -3.78 0.80
CA PRO A 38 9.51 -2.41 1.30
C PRO A 38 8.35 -1.63 0.65
N VAL A 39 7.47 -1.07 1.49
CA VAL A 39 6.38 -0.17 1.07
C VAL A 39 6.83 1.30 1.22
N LYS A 40 7.53 1.61 2.32
CA LYS A 40 8.08 2.94 2.58
C LYS A 40 9.41 2.83 3.31
N VAL A 41 10.40 3.62 2.88
CA VAL A 41 11.72 3.74 3.51
C VAL A 41 12.04 5.22 3.65
N THR A 42 12.24 5.68 4.88
CA THR A 42 12.51 7.07 5.25
C THR A 42 13.83 7.17 5.98
N ASP A 43 14.66 8.13 5.61
CA ASP A 43 15.90 8.42 6.33
C ASP A 43 15.58 9.11 7.65
N THR A 44 15.97 8.50 8.77
CA THR A 44 15.74 9.07 10.11
C THR A 44 16.72 10.21 10.43
N GLY A 45 17.76 10.41 9.60
CA GLY A 45 18.71 11.51 9.67
C GLY A 45 18.23 12.84 9.06
N GLY A 46 17.02 12.89 8.49
CA GLY A 46 16.48 14.09 7.85
C GLY A 46 14.95 14.13 7.85
N VAL A 47 14.41 14.87 8.83
CA VAL A 47 13.01 15.33 8.93
C VAL A 47 11.96 14.23 9.17
N ALA A 48 11.68 14.01 10.45
CA ALA A 48 10.45 13.38 10.92
C ALA A 48 9.23 14.26 10.59
N GLU A 49 8.54 13.99 9.47
CA GLU A 49 7.17 14.46 9.31
C GLU A 49 6.20 13.53 10.01
N LYS A 50 5.90 13.98 11.22
CA LYS A 50 4.93 13.49 12.19
C LYS A 50 3.53 13.43 11.58
N SER A 51 2.94 12.24 11.65
CA SER A 51 1.50 11.97 11.70
C SER A 51 0.64 13.15 12.16
N ARG A 52 -0.29 13.61 11.32
CA ARG A 52 -1.47 14.38 11.73
C ARG A 52 -2.71 13.50 11.66
N GLU A 53 -3.01 12.90 12.80
CA GLU A 53 -4.34 12.47 13.17
C GLU A 53 -5.24 13.71 13.34
N VAL A 54 -6.35 13.79 12.58
CA VAL A 54 -7.47 14.67 12.92
C VAL A 54 -8.78 13.92 12.72
N THR A 55 -9.32 13.45 13.84
CA THR A 55 -10.73 13.12 14.07
C THR A 55 -11.65 14.22 13.55
N ARG A 56 -12.61 13.89 12.64
CA ARG A 56 -13.91 14.59 12.53
C ARG A 56 -15.05 13.64 12.12
N LYS A 57 -15.70 13.11 13.16
CA LYS A 57 -17.15 12.91 13.37
C LYS A 57 -18.14 13.13 12.20
N THR A 58 -18.93 12.07 11.96
CA THR A 58 -20.39 11.99 11.69
C THR A 58 -21.05 12.85 10.59
N GLY A 59 -21.77 12.17 9.68
CA GLY A 59 -23.09 12.67 9.22
C GLY A 59 -23.57 12.28 7.81
N LYS A 60 -24.31 11.16 7.72
CA LYS A 60 -25.65 11.04 7.07
C LYS A 60 -25.82 11.20 5.54
N LYS A 61 -26.32 10.09 4.94
CA LYS A 61 -27.26 9.92 3.80
C LYS A 61 -26.86 10.35 2.38
N GLY A 62 -27.08 9.40 1.46
CA GLY A 62 -27.44 9.63 0.06
C GLY A 62 -26.98 8.47 -0.82
N LYS A 63 -27.70 7.34 -0.89
CA LYS A 63 -28.46 6.91 -2.10
C LYS A 63 -28.04 7.62 -3.39
N GLY A 64 -27.50 6.86 -4.33
CA GLY A 64 -27.38 7.24 -5.74
C GLY A 64 -26.28 6.48 -6.47
N GLU A 65 -26.60 5.32 -7.04
CA GLU A 65 -26.09 4.99 -8.38
C GLU A 65 -26.72 6.00 -9.38
N PRO A 66 -26.16 6.25 -10.59
CA PRO A 66 -25.49 5.26 -11.44
C PRO A 66 -24.30 5.75 -12.31
N ALA A 67 -23.77 4.79 -13.07
CA ALA A 67 -23.22 4.89 -14.42
C ALA A 67 -21.77 5.38 -14.65
N ALA A 68 -20.99 4.45 -15.21
CA ALA A 68 -20.09 4.61 -16.35
C ALA A 68 -19.67 6.03 -16.74
N GLY A 69 -18.39 6.32 -16.53
CA GLY A 69 -17.69 7.45 -17.14
C GLY A 69 -16.21 7.28 -16.89
N ALA A 70 -15.46 6.95 -17.96
CA ALA A 70 -14.01 6.99 -17.94
C ALA A 70 -13.55 8.41 -17.60
N GLN A 71 -13.01 8.60 -16.41
CA GLN A 71 -12.21 9.75 -16.06
C GLN A 71 -10.93 9.25 -15.43
N ALA A 72 -9.82 9.46 -16.15
CA ALA A 72 -8.49 9.37 -15.63
C ALA A 72 -8.33 10.50 -14.60
N GLU A 73 -8.77 10.23 -13.38
CA GLU A 73 -8.34 10.95 -12.19
C GLU A 73 -7.28 10.10 -11.52
N GLU A 74 -6.20 10.76 -11.12
CA GLU A 74 -5.02 10.21 -10.46
C GLU A 74 -5.48 9.44 -9.22
N GLU A 75 -5.77 8.15 -9.38
CA GLU A 75 -6.28 7.30 -8.31
C GLU A 75 -5.23 7.28 -7.21
N GLU A 76 -5.52 8.01 -6.12
CA GLU A 76 -4.90 7.80 -4.84
C GLU A 76 -4.97 6.30 -4.56
N ILE A 77 -3.85 5.61 -4.81
CA ILE A 77 -3.74 4.17 -4.57
C ILE A 77 -4.22 3.99 -3.14
N PRO A 78 -5.31 3.24 -2.90
CA PRO A 78 -5.86 3.10 -1.57
C PRO A 78 -4.76 2.48 -0.69
N GLU A 79 -4.07 3.31 0.10
CA GLU A 79 -2.98 2.87 0.96
C GLU A 79 -3.59 2.11 2.14
N GLY A 80 -3.84 0.83 1.93
CA GLY A 80 -4.39 -0.08 2.92
C GLY A 80 -4.72 -1.45 2.31
N PRO A 81 -4.95 -2.48 3.13
CA PRO A 81 -5.38 -3.79 2.63
C PRO A 81 -6.70 -3.63 1.86
N ILE A 82 -6.66 -3.85 0.54
CA ILE A 82 -7.84 -3.77 -0.31
C ILE A 82 -8.82 -4.87 0.12
N LYS A 83 -9.98 -4.45 0.62
CA LYS A 83 -11.04 -5.38 1.03
C LYS A 83 -11.87 -5.73 -0.20
N LEU A 84 -11.50 -6.81 -0.86
CA LEU A 84 -12.29 -7.36 -1.95
C LEU A 84 -13.50 -8.13 -1.40
N LYS A 85 -14.64 -7.96 -2.06
CA LYS A 85 -15.81 -8.81 -1.83
C LYS A 85 -15.58 -10.17 -2.48
N ARG A 86 -16.20 -11.23 -1.93
CA ARG A 86 -16.15 -12.57 -2.53
C ARG A 86 -16.56 -12.59 -4.01
N ALA A 87 -17.58 -11.79 -4.37
CA ALA A 87 -18.03 -11.68 -5.75
C ALA A 87 -16.96 -11.09 -6.70
N GLU A 88 -16.19 -10.09 -6.23
CA GLU A 88 -15.12 -9.46 -7.01
C GLU A 88 -13.97 -10.44 -7.25
N VAL A 89 -13.63 -11.25 -6.24
CA VAL A 89 -12.63 -12.31 -6.38
C VAL A 89 -13.07 -13.36 -7.41
N VAL A 90 -14.34 -13.79 -7.36
CA VAL A 90 -14.89 -14.77 -8.32
C VAL A 90 -14.84 -14.21 -9.74
N LEU A 91 -15.36 -12.99 -9.95
CA LEU A 91 -15.37 -12.34 -11.25
C LEU A 91 -13.97 -12.21 -11.84
N PHE A 92 -13.01 -11.74 -11.04
CA PHE A 92 -11.61 -11.63 -11.46
C PHE A 92 -11.02 -12.99 -11.85
N THR A 93 -11.28 -14.05 -11.07
CA THR A 93 -10.76 -15.39 -11.40
C THR A 93 -11.40 -16.00 -12.64
N GLU A 94 -12.67 -15.67 -12.93
CA GLU A 94 -13.35 -16.11 -14.16
C GLU A 94 -12.75 -15.41 -15.38
N GLU A 95 -12.60 -14.08 -15.32
CA GLU A 95 -11.97 -13.31 -16.40
C GLU A 95 -10.52 -13.75 -16.66
N LEU A 96 -9.75 -14.00 -15.60
CA LEU A 96 -8.40 -14.55 -15.74
C LEU A 96 -8.40 -15.93 -16.39
N SER A 97 -9.35 -16.79 -16.03
CA SER A 97 -9.45 -18.13 -16.62
C SER A 97 -9.80 -18.08 -18.11
N ASP A 98 -10.66 -17.14 -18.51
CA ASP A 98 -11.04 -16.93 -19.92
C ASP A 98 -9.85 -16.41 -20.75
N MET A 99 -9.10 -15.44 -20.21
CA MET A 99 -7.89 -14.93 -20.87
C MET A 99 -6.78 -15.99 -21.03
N LEU A 100 -6.68 -16.95 -20.10
CA LEU A 100 -5.70 -18.04 -20.18
C LEU A 100 -6.16 -19.23 -21.04
N ALA A 101 -7.45 -19.32 -21.35
CA ALA A 101 -8.01 -20.40 -22.17
C ALA A 101 -7.93 -20.11 -23.69
N ALA A 102 -7.55 -18.88 -24.07
CA ALA A 102 -7.32 -18.43 -25.45
C ALA A 102 -5.93 -18.84 -25.97
#